data_AF-X0U0V5-F1
#
_entry.id   AF-X0U0V5-F1
#
_cell.length_a   1.000
_cell.length_b   1.000
_cell.length_c   1.000
_cell.angle_alpha   90.00
_cell.angle_beta   90.00
_cell.angle_gamma   90.00
#
_symmetry.space_group_name_H-M   'P 1'
#
loop_
_entity.id
_entity.type
_entity.pdbx_description
1 polymer ?
#
loop_
_entity_poly.entity_id
_entity_poly.type
_entity_poly.pdbx_seq_one_letter_code
_entity_poly.pdbx_strand_id
1 'polypeptide(L)' 'VAKEVRNGIISIEQAKEAYGVVVDPRTFKVDQEATQAIRKINSQ' A
#
# COMPACT_ATOMS: atom_id res chain seq x y z
N VAL A 1 -5.13 3.34 -5.35
CA VAL A 1 -3.90 3.34 -4.51
C VAL A 1 -2.60 3.33 -5.31
N ALA A 2 -2.22 2.25 -6.01
CA ALA A 2 -0.90 2.19 -6.70
C ALA A 2 -0.64 3.36 -7.67
N LYS A 3 -1.66 3.71 -8.47
CA LYS A 3 -1.61 4.83 -9.42
C LYS A 3 -1.55 6.19 -8.71
N GLU A 4 -2.16 6.31 -7.53
CA GLU A 4 -2.19 7.55 -6.74
C GLU A 4 -0.82 7.82 -6.11
N VAL A 5 -0.18 6.78 -5.57
CA VAL A 5 1.22 6.87 -5.10
C VAL A 5 2.16 7.21 -6.26
N ARG A 6 2.00 6.55 -7.42
CA ARG A 6 2.81 6.83 -8.62
C ARG A 6 2.61 8.26 -9.15
N ASN A 7 1.40 8.79 -9.04
CA ASN A 7 1.05 10.14 -9.47
C ASN A 7 1.39 11.21 -8.40
N GLY A 8 1.92 10.81 -7.23
CA GLY A 8 2.22 11.73 -6.14
C GLY A 8 0.98 12.33 -5.46
N ILE A 9 -0.19 11.72 -5.62
CA ILE A 9 -1.45 12.15 -4.99
C ILE A 9 -1.42 11.87 -3.49
N ILE A 10 -0.84 10.72 -3.10
CA ILE A 10 -0.68 10.29 -1.70
C ILE A 10 0.72 9.69 -1.51
N SER A 11 1.28 9.82 -0.31
CA SER A 11 2.54 9.17 0.04
C SER A 11 2.38 7.65 0.26
N ILE A 12 3.48 6.90 0.16
CA ILE A 12 3.52 5.45 0.41
C ILE A 12 2.99 5.12 1.81
N GLU A 13 3.35 5.94 2.80
CA GLU A 13 2.91 5.81 4.18
C GLU A 13 1.39 5.97 4.30
N GLN A 14 0.82 7.00 3.66
CA GLN A 14 -0.63 7.21 3.63
C GLN A 14 -1.38 6.05 2.95
N ALA A 15 -0.82 5.46 1.89
CA ALA A 15 -1.42 4.30 1.23
C ALA A 15 -1.53 3.09 2.18
N LYS A 16 -0.53 2.90 3.05
CA LYS A 16 -0.53 1.83 4.05
C LYS A 16 -1.55 2.10 5.16
N GLU A 17 -1.61 3.33 5.67
CA GLU A 17 -2.48 3.67 6.80
C GLU A 17 -3.95 3.81 6.42
N ALA A 18 -4.25 4.47 5.29
CA ALA A 18 -5.63 4.73 4.87
C ALA A 18 -6.29 3.53 4.17
N TYR A 19 -5.51 2.73 3.43
CA TYR A 19 -6.05 1.65 2.61
C TYR A 19 -5.52 0.26 2.99
N GLY A 20 -4.56 0.16 3.90
CA GLY A 20 -3.92 -1.12 4.22
C GLY A 20 -3.08 -1.69 3.08
N VAL A 21 -2.65 -0.85 2.12
CA VAL A 21 -1.92 -1.27 0.92
C VAL A 21 -0.47 -0.80 1.01
N VAL A 22 0.46 -1.74 0.89
CA VAL A 22 1.90 -1.43 0.87
C VAL A 22 2.34 -1.27 -0.58
N VAL A 23 3.08 -0.20 -0.87
CA VAL A 23 3.67 0.05 -2.18
C VAL A 23 5.18 0.10 -2.03
N ASP A 24 5.91 -0.64 -2.87
CA ASP A 24 7.37 -0.65 -2.83
C ASP A 24 7.91 0.68 -3.42
N PRO A 25 8.74 1.43 -2.68
CA PRO A 25 9.25 2.74 -3.10
C PRO A 25 10.23 2.68 -4.28
N ARG A 26 10.82 1.51 -4.55
CA ARG A 26 11.83 1.32 -5.59
C ARG A 26 11.18 1.04 -6.94
N THR A 27 10.04 0.35 -6.93
CA THR A 27 9.33 -0.11 -8.13
C THR A 27 7.97 0.56 -8.33
N PHE A 28 7.46 1.28 -7.32
CA PHE A 28 6.12 1.85 -7.28
C PHE A 28 4.99 0.84 -7.54
N LYS A 29 5.24 -0.43 -7.23
CA LYS A 29 4.27 -1.52 -7.35
C LYS A 29 3.70 -1.87 -5.99
N VAL A 30 2.45 -2.31 -5.97
CA VAL A 30 1.82 -2.83 -4.74
C VAL A 30 2.55 -4.09 -4.32
N ASP A 31 3.05 -4.08 -3.10
CA ASP A 31 3.59 -5.24 -2.43
C ASP A 31 2.41 -6.09 -1.96
N GLN A 32 2.11 -7.12 -2.74
CA GLN A 32 0.97 -7.99 -2.47
C GLN A 32 1.18 -8.80 -1.19
N GLU A 33 2.40 -9.21 -0.88
CA GLU A 33 2.71 -9.99 0.32
C GLU A 33 2.48 -9.17 1.58
N ALA A 34 3.04 -7.96 1.63
CA ALA A 34 2.88 -7.05 2.76
C ALA A 34 1.42 -6.55 2.88
N THR A 35 0.74 -6.29 1.75
CA THR A 35 -0.69 -5.94 1.74
C THR A 35 -1.56 -7.08 2.26
N GLN A 36 -1.29 -8.33 1.86
CA GLN A 36 -2.03 -9.49 2.35
C GLN A 36 -1.83 -9.73 3.85
N ALA A 37 -0.60 -9.54 4.36
CA ALA A 37 -0.33 -9.64 5.78
C ALA A 37 -1.17 -8.65 6.61
N ILE A 38 -1.24 -7.38 6.17
CA ILE A 38 -2.04 -6.34 6.84
C ILE A 38 -3.55 -6.65 6.77
N ARG A 39 -4.03 -7.16 5.64
CA ARG A 39 -5.44 -7.53 5.47
C ARG A 39 -5.85 -8.74 6.31
N LYS A 40 -4.96 -9.70 6.48
CA LYS A 40 -5.21 -10.86 7.36
C LYS A 40 -5.40 -10.44 8.82
N ILE A 41 -4.65 -9.43 9.26
CA ILE A 41 -4.72 -8.89 10.64
C ILE A 41 -6.05 -8.15 10.88
N ASN A 42 -6.63 -7.52 9.86
CA ASN A 42 -7.89 -6.76 9.98
C ASN A 42 -9.17 -7.59 9.77
N SER A 43 -9.07 -8.91 9.57
CA SER A 43 -10.23 -9.81 9.42
C SER A 43 -10.44 -10.77 10.61
N GLN A 44 -9.94 -10.42 11.80
CA GLN A 44 -10.08 -11.23 13.01
C GLN A 44 -10.80 -10.49 14.13
#